data_AF-A0AAW9CXI5-F1
#
_entry.id   AF-A0AAW9CXI5-F1
#
_cell.length_a   1.000
_cell.length_b   1.000
_cell.length_c   1.000
_cell.angle_alpha   90.00
_cell.angle_beta   90.00
_cell.angle_gamma   90.00
#
_symmetry.space_group_name_H-M   'P 1'
#
loop_
_entity.id
_entity.type
_entity.pdbx_description
1 polymer ?
#
loop_
_entity_poly.entity_id
_entity_poly.type
_entity_poly.pdbx_seq_one_letter_code
_entity_poly.pdbx_strand_id
1 'polypeptide(L)'
;MKTIDIACIQAFLYRESRLLDDKAWDAWLDSYHPDAEFWMPSWDDADTLVTDPQREISLIYYPNRQGLEDRVFRIKTERSSATMPDTRTSHNIANVERESVNGDVHVVRFNWHTLSYRYKTVSSYFGMSRYAIDFAGDAPKIVSKYVVLKNDYINQLVDIYHI
;
A
#
# COMPACT_ATOMS: atom_id res chain seq x y z
N MET A 1 19.41 6.47 -20.28
CA MET A 1 18.97 6.18 -18.91
C MET A 1 17.91 7.21 -18.55
N LYS A 2 16.68 6.80 -18.20
CA LYS A 2 15.62 7.76 -17.84
C LYS A 2 16.04 8.45 -16.54
N THR A 3 16.12 9.78 -16.52
CA THR A 3 16.38 10.52 -15.28
C THR A 3 15.09 10.56 -14.48
N ILE A 4 15.03 9.79 -13.38
CA ILE A 4 13.87 9.77 -12.48
C ILE A 4 14.14 10.71 -11.30
N ASP A 5 13.42 11.83 -11.28
CA ASP A 5 13.44 12.77 -10.16
C ASP A 5 12.35 12.42 -9.11
N ILE A 6 12.32 13.20 -8.03
CA ILE A 6 11.36 12.99 -6.94
C ILE A 6 9.92 13.26 -7.39
N ALA A 7 9.70 14.15 -8.37
CA ALA A 7 8.38 14.50 -8.86
C ALA A 7 7.77 13.35 -9.69
N CYS A 8 8.58 12.63 -10.49
CA CYS A 8 8.18 11.40 -11.15
C CYS A 8 7.73 10.34 -10.14
N ILE A 9 8.47 10.17 -9.04
CA ILE A 9 8.13 9.20 -8.00
C ILE A 9 6.83 9.63 -7.28
N GLN A 10 6.69 10.89 -6.91
CA GLN A 10 5.47 11.43 -6.31
C GLN A 10 4.25 11.23 -7.22
N ALA A 11 4.37 11.53 -8.52
CA ALA A 11 3.31 11.30 -9.49
C ALA A 11 2.88 9.83 -9.56
N PHE A 12 3.84 8.90 -9.47
CA PHE A 12 3.54 7.48 -9.38
C PHE A 12 2.79 7.12 -8.08
N LEU A 13 3.27 7.59 -6.92
CA LEU A 13 2.62 7.35 -5.62
C LEU A 13 1.18 7.91 -5.58
N TYR A 14 0.97 9.11 -6.14
CA TYR A 14 -0.37 9.70 -6.25
C TYR A 14 -1.28 8.92 -7.20
N ARG A 15 -0.74 8.38 -8.31
CA ARG A 15 -1.50 7.51 -9.21
C ARG A 15 -1.88 6.21 -8.52
N GLU A 16 -0.94 5.53 -7.88
CA GLU A 16 -1.15 4.24 -7.24
C GLU A 16 -2.22 4.33 -6.13
N SER A 17 -2.07 5.28 -5.21
CA SER A 17 -3.06 5.51 -4.15
C SER A 17 -4.42 5.96 -4.68
N ARG A 18 -4.47 6.82 -5.71
CA ARG A 18 -5.74 7.21 -6.35
C ARG A 18 -6.48 6.02 -6.95
N LEU A 19 -5.77 5.02 -7.50
CA LEU A 19 -6.43 3.83 -8.05
C LEU A 19 -7.14 3.01 -6.95
N LEU A 20 -6.64 3.03 -5.70
CA LEU A 20 -7.35 2.46 -4.56
C LEU A 20 -8.60 3.26 -4.21
N ASP A 21 -8.48 4.59 -4.15
CA ASP A 21 -9.59 5.49 -3.83
C ASP A 21 -10.73 5.40 -4.87
N ASP A 22 -10.35 5.33 -6.15
CA ASP A 22 -11.25 5.16 -7.28
C ASP A 22 -11.72 3.71 -7.47
N LYS A 23 -11.23 2.76 -6.66
CA LYS A 23 -11.58 1.32 -6.68
C LYS A 23 -11.25 0.65 -8.03
N ALA A 24 -10.22 1.16 -8.71
CA ALA A 24 -9.73 0.68 -10.00
C ALA A 24 -8.73 -0.47 -9.79
N TRP A 25 -9.23 -1.58 -9.24
CA TRP A 25 -8.40 -2.66 -8.69
C TRP A 25 -7.43 -3.32 -9.68
N ASP A 26 -7.87 -3.55 -10.93
CA ASP A 26 -7.02 -4.22 -11.92
C ASP A 26 -5.87 -3.31 -12.35
N ALA A 27 -6.16 -2.03 -12.59
CA ALA A 27 -5.13 -1.01 -12.88
C ALA A 27 -4.20 -0.77 -11.68
N TRP A 28 -4.69 -0.97 -10.46
CA TRP A 28 -3.88 -0.92 -9.24
C TRP A 28 -2.92 -2.10 -9.17
N LEU A 29 -3.37 -3.35 -9.41
CA LEU A 29 -2.52 -4.53 -9.50
C LEU A 29 -1.45 -4.39 -10.59
N ASP A 30 -1.76 -3.71 -11.69
CA ASP A 30 -0.79 -3.35 -12.72
C ASP A 30 0.31 -2.41 -12.23
N SER A 31 0.20 -1.80 -11.05
CA SER A 31 1.29 -1.00 -10.48
C SER A 31 2.31 -1.84 -9.72
N TYR A 32 2.08 -3.16 -9.58
CA TYR A 32 2.95 -4.10 -8.87
C TYR A 32 3.61 -5.08 -9.86
N HIS A 33 4.90 -5.34 -9.64
CA HIS A 33 5.64 -6.39 -10.33
C HIS A 33 5.06 -7.77 -9.96
N PRO A 34 5.09 -8.79 -10.83
CA PRO A 34 4.61 -10.14 -10.48
C PRO A 34 5.23 -10.70 -9.20
N ASP A 35 6.52 -10.46 -8.99
CA ASP A 35 7.28 -10.87 -7.81
C ASP A 35 7.25 -9.83 -6.67
N ALA A 36 6.31 -8.88 -6.68
CA ALA A 36 6.28 -7.82 -5.69
C ALA A 36 5.96 -8.34 -4.28
N GLU A 37 6.86 -8.08 -3.34
CA GLU A 37 6.58 -8.35 -1.92
C GLU A 37 5.71 -7.24 -1.33
N PHE A 38 4.69 -7.62 -0.57
CA PHE A 38 3.86 -6.70 0.20
C PHE A 38 3.88 -7.11 1.66
N TRP A 39 4.34 -6.22 2.54
CA TRP A 39 4.50 -6.52 3.95
C TRP A 39 4.04 -5.37 4.84
N MET A 40 3.13 -5.68 5.76
CA MET A 40 2.71 -4.83 6.88
C MET A 40 2.95 -5.61 8.18
N PRO A 41 4.09 -5.40 8.88
CA PRO A 41 4.36 -6.03 10.17
C PRO A 41 3.33 -5.62 11.24
N SER A 42 3.18 -6.46 12.27
CA SER A 42 2.55 -6.04 13.52
C SER A 42 3.58 -5.44 14.47
N TRP A 43 3.09 -4.72 15.47
CA TRP A 43 3.84 -4.39 16.67
C TRP A 43 3.75 -5.56 17.66
N ASP A 44 4.83 -5.84 18.37
CA ASP A 44 4.88 -6.80 19.45
C ASP A 44 4.57 -6.15 20.81
N ASP A 45 4.56 -6.97 21.88
CA ASP A 45 4.27 -6.52 23.25
C ASP A 45 5.33 -5.54 23.81
N ALA A 46 6.48 -5.39 23.13
CA ALA A 46 7.57 -4.49 23.52
C ALA A 46 7.59 -3.19 22.70
N ASP A 47 6.50 -2.89 21.97
CA ASP A 47 6.41 -1.76 21.05
C ASP A 47 7.51 -1.78 19.97
N THR A 48 7.95 -2.98 19.55
CA THR A 48 8.86 -3.17 18.42
C THR A 48 8.16 -3.82 17.23
N LEU A 49 8.58 -3.45 16.02
CA LEU A 49 8.05 -4.08 14.80
C LEU A 49 8.69 -5.44 14.61
N VAL A 50 7.86 -6.44 14.27
CA VAL A 50 8.37 -7.75 13.86
C VAL A 50 9.29 -7.61 12.65
N THR A 51 10.29 -8.48 12.58
CA THR A 51 11.39 -8.38 11.61
C THR A 51 11.45 -9.55 10.63
N ASP A 52 10.79 -10.67 10.94
CA ASP A 52 10.74 -11.86 10.10
C ASP A 52 9.29 -12.29 9.82
N PRO A 53 8.72 -11.99 8.64
CA PRO A 53 7.35 -12.37 8.32
C PRO A 53 7.11 -13.88 8.20
N GLN A 54 8.16 -14.71 8.14
CA GLN A 54 8.02 -16.17 8.12
C GLN A 54 7.98 -16.80 9.50
N ARG A 55 8.46 -16.09 10.53
CA ARG A 55 8.52 -16.58 11.92
C ARG A 55 7.60 -15.84 12.86
N GLU A 56 7.27 -14.60 12.52
CA GLU A 56 6.51 -13.68 13.35
C GLU A 56 5.20 -13.30 12.64
N ILE A 57 4.18 -13.00 13.43
CA ILE A 57 2.86 -12.64 12.88
C ILE A 57 2.98 -11.26 12.23
N SER A 58 2.50 -11.14 11.00
CA SER A 58 2.34 -9.86 10.30
C SER A 58 0.85 -9.54 10.17
N LEU A 59 0.50 -8.26 10.08
CA LEU A 59 -0.86 -7.85 9.77
C LEU A 59 -1.22 -8.24 8.32
N ILE A 60 -0.30 -8.02 7.39
CA ILE A 60 -0.40 -8.49 6.00
C ILE A 60 0.99 -8.95 5.56
N TYR A 61 1.10 -10.12 4.95
CA TYR A 61 2.30 -10.54 4.25
C TYR A 61 1.94 -11.32 2.98
N TYR A 62 2.49 -10.88 1.86
CA TYR A 62 2.43 -11.57 0.57
C TYR A 62 3.83 -11.61 -0.04
N PRO A 63 4.37 -12.81 -0.34
CA PRO A 63 5.71 -12.95 -0.91
C PRO A 63 5.79 -12.56 -2.40
N ASN A 64 4.64 -12.42 -3.07
CA ASN A 64 4.52 -12.00 -4.46
C ASN A 64 3.10 -11.44 -4.70
N ARG A 65 2.86 -10.95 -5.93
CA ARG A 65 1.61 -10.27 -6.29
C ARG A 65 0.38 -11.16 -6.26
N GLN A 66 0.51 -12.49 -6.32
CA GLN A 66 -0.65 -13.41 -6.30
C GLN A 66 -1.51 -13.19 -5.05
N GLY A 67 -0.88 -12.95 -3.89
CA GLY A 67 -1.62 -12.68 -2.66
C GLY A 67 -2.47 -11.41 -2.71
N LEU A 68 -2.01 -10.38 -3.46
CA LEU A 68 -2.77 -9.17 -3.72
C LEU A 68 -3.92 -9.43 -4.70
N GLU A 69 -3.68 -10.24 -5.74
CA GLU A 69 -4.71 -10.63 -6.72
C GLU A 69 -5.87 -11.36 -6.03
N ASP A 70 -5.55 -12.32 -5.16
CA ASP A 70 -6.54 -13.06 -4.37
C ASP A 70 -7.30 -12.13 -3.41
N ARG A 71 -6.61 -11.16 -2.78
CA ARG A 71 -7.25 -10.17 -1.91
C ARG A 71 -8.20 -9.26 -2.69
N VAL A 72 -7.78 -8.79 -3.87
CA VAL A 72 -8.62 -8.00 -4.78
C VAL A 72 -9.85 -8.79 -5.22
N PHE A 73 -9.70 -10.07 -5.55
CA PHE A 73 -10.82 -10.94 -5.90
C PHE A 73 -11.86 -11.02 -4.77
N ARG A 74 -11.40 -11.20 -3.53
CA ARG A 74 -12.27 -11.19 -2.35
C ARG A 74 -12.96 -9.83 -2.16
N ILE A 75 -12.24 -8.72 -2.27
CA ILE A 75 -12.82 -7.36 -2.18
C ILE A 75 -13.93 -7.17 -3.22
N LYS A 76 -13.70 -7.58 -4.47
CA LYS A 76 -14.70 -7.51 -5.55
C LYS A 76 -15.94 -8.35 -5.22
N THR A 77 -15.76 -9.53 -4.64
CA THR A 77 -16.85 -10.46 -4.27
C THR A 77 -17.65 -9.97 -3.06
N GLU A 78 -17.01 -9.46 -2.03
CA GLU A 78 -17.71 -8.86 -0.87
C GLU A 78 -18.54 -7.65 -1.32
N ARG A 79 -18.02 -6.86 -2.26
CA ARG A 79 -18.73 -5.69 -2.79
C ARG A 79 -19.90 -6.01 -3.68
N SER A 80 -19.88 -7.13 -4.42
CA SER A 80 -21.03 -7.53 -5.24
C SER A 80 -22.28 -7.86 -4.40
N SER A 81 -22.09 -8.17 -3.12
CA SER A 81 -23.15 -8.45 -2.14
C SER A 81 -23.42 -7.29 -1.17
N ALA A 82 -22.62 -6.21 -1.22
CA ALA A 82 -22.74 -5.10 -0.29
C ALA A 82 -23.91 -4.17 -0.66
N THR A 83 -24.73 -3.80 0.32
CA THR A 83 -25.75 -2.75 0.19
C THR A 83 -25.16 -1.36 0.46
N MET A 84 -25.80 -0.32 -0.10
CA MET A 84 -25.37 1.07 0.03
C MET A 84 -25.41 1.57 1.50
N PRO A 85 -24.48 2.45 1.91
CA PRO A 85 -23.43 3.11 1.15
C PRO A 85 -22.07 2.39 1.22
N ASP A 86 -21.32 2.49 0.12
CA ASP A 86 -19.95 1.97 0.00
C ASP A 86 -18.93 2.80 0.82
N THR A 87 -17.80 2.19 1.16
CA THR A 87 -16.68 2.82 1.86
C THR A 87 -15.98 3.80 0.92
N ARG A 88 -15.84 5.05 1.34
CA ARG A 88 -15.08 6.08 0.62
C ARG A 88 -13.73 6.27 1.30
N THR A 89 -12.65 6.33 0.52
CA THR A 89 -11.29 6.52 1.02
C THR A 89 -10.64 7.74 0.36
N SER A 90 -9.66 8.31 1.04
CA SER A 90 -8.83 9.39 0.54
C SER A 90 -7.43 9.23 1.11
N HIS A 91 -6.47 8.88 0.27
CA HIS A 91 -5.06 8.79 0.64
C HIS A 91 -4.41 10.17 0.61
N ASN A 92 -3.57 10.44 1.61
CA ASN A 92 -2.76 11.66 1.70
C ASN A 92 -1.30 11.25 1.88
N ILE A 93 -0.51 11.37 0.81
CA ILE A 93 0.92 11.02 0.81
C ILE A 93 1.74 12.27 1.14
N ALA A 94 2.62 12.16 2.13
CA ALA A 94 3.39 13.27 2.67
C ALA A 94 4.86 12.89 2.91
N ASN A 95 5.75 13.89 2.98
CA ASN A 95 7.16 13.71 3.35
C ASN A 95 7.87 12.63 2.51
N VAL A 96 7.71 12.69 1.18
CA VAL A 96 8.38 11.74 0.28
C VAL A 96 9.88 12.01 0.25
N GLU A 97 10.66 11.01 0.59
CA GLU A 97 12.12 11.05 0.65
C GLU A 97 12.70 9.87 -0.13
N ARG A 98 13.74 10.13 -0.94
CA ARG A 98 14.47 9.09 -1.66
C ARG A 98 15.63 8.57 -0.81
N GLU A 99 15.60 7.27 -0.50
CA GLU A 99 16.63 6.63 0.32
C GLU A 99 17.81 6.12 -0.53
N SER A 100 17.54 5.49 -1.67
CA SER A 100 18.61 4.98 -2.55
C SER A 100 18.15 4.80 -4.00
N VAL A 101 19.13 4.59 -4.89
CA VAL A 101 18.93 4.29 -6.32
C VAL A 101 19.91 3.19 -6.71
N ASN A 102 19.39 2.11 -7.31
CA ASN A 102 20.20 1.00 -7.84
C ASN A 102 19.72 0.67 -9.27
N GLY A 103 20.48 1.11 -10.28
CA GLY A 103 20.04 1.03 -11.67
C GLY A 103 18.76 1.84 -11.88
N ASP A 104 17.71 1.17 -12.35
CA ASP A 104 16.37 1.76 -12.54
C ASP A 104 15.43 1.55 -11.33
N VAL A 105 15.92 0.94 -10.24
CA VAL A 105 15.15 0.73 -9.00
C VAL A 105 15.41 1.87 -8.01
N HIS A 106 14.34 2.57 -7.64
CA HIS A 106 14.36 3.68 -6.70
C HIS A 106 13.71 3.27 -5.38
N VAL A 107 14.42 3.43 -4.27
CA VAL A 107 13.89 3.19 -2.93
C VAL A 107 13.49 4.51 -2.31
N VAL A 108 12.24 4.60 -1.86
CA VAL A 108 11.68 5.79 -1.23
C VAL A 108 10.94 5.44 0.05
N ARG A 109 10.87 6.41 0.95
CA ARG A 109 10.02 6.39 2.14
C ARG A 109 9.07 7.58 2.12
N PHE A 110 7.91 7.44 2.75
CA PHE A 110 6.97 8.54 2.92
C PHE A 110 6.04 8.28 4.10
N ASN A 111 5.51 9.35 4.68
CA ASN A 111 4.38 9.26 5.60
C ASN A 111 3.07 9.24 4.82
N TRP A 112 2.05 8.64 5.39
CA TRP A 112 0.71 8.65 4.81
C TRP A 112 -0.37 8.75 5.87
N HIS A 113 -1.51 9.31 5.47
CA HIS A 113 -2.73 9.34 6.25
C HIS A 113 -3.92 9.07 5.32
N THR A 114 -4.63 7.99 5.59
CA THR A 114 -5.83 7.63 4.84
C THR A 114 -7.06 7.91 5.69
N LEU A 115 -7.93 8.77 5.16
CA LEU A 115 -9.26 8.99 5.71
C LEU A 115 -10.22 8.02 5.05
N SER A 116 -11.00 7.31 5.86
CA SER A 116 -12.04 6.38 5.40
C SER A 116 -13.38 6.79 5.99
N TYR A 117 -14.42 6.80 5.18
CA TYR A 117 -15.77 7.11 5.61
C TYR A 117 -16.75 6.02 5.19
N ARG A 118 -17.47 5.49 6.18
CA ARG A 118 -18.59 4.58 5.94
C ARG A 118 -19.74 4.89 6.89
N TYR A 119 -20.96 4.91 6.34
CA TYR A 119 -22.20 5.27 7.04
C TYR A 119 -22.17 6.65 7.73
N LYS A 120 -21.69 6.71 8.98
CA LYS A 120 -21.61 7.93 9.81
C LYS A 120 -20.27 8.05 10.55
N THR A 121 -19.34 7.14 10.28
CA THR A 121 -18.08 7.03 11.00
C THR A 121 -16.93 7.39 10.06
N VAL A 122 -16.07 8.29 10.53
CA VAL A 122 -14.75 8.53 9.93
C VAL A 122 -13.76 7.65 10.67
N SER A 123 -12.98 6.89 9.92
CA SER A 123 -11.82 6.15 10.39
C SER A 123 -10.56 6.80 9.83
N SER A 124 -9.49 6.83 10.61
CA SER A 124 -8.18 7.30 10.18
C SER A 124 -7.17 6.17 10.31
N TYR A 125 -6.35 6.00 9.28
CA TYR A 125 -5.22 5.09 9.27
C TYR A 125 -4.00 5.91 8.92
N PHE A 126 -2.92 5.81 9.69
CA PHE A 126 -1.72 6.58 9.38
C PHE A 126 -0.46 5.80 9.71
N GLY A 127 0.61 6.19 9.04
CA GLY A 127 1.81 5.39 9.07
C GLY A 127 2.96 5.96 8.27
N MET A 128 3.90 5.07 8.00
CA MET A 128 5.02 5.29 7.10
C MET A 128 5.08 4.09 6.16
N SER A 129 5.45 4.32 4.91
CA SER A 129 5.72 3.25 3.95
C SER A 129 7.11 3.41 3.34
N ARG A 130 7.71 2.28 2.97
CA ARG A 130 8.92 2.20 2.15
C ARG A 130 8.62 1.39 0.90
N TYR A 131 8.92 1.97 -0.27
CA TYR A 131 8.69 1.34 -1.56
C TYR A 131 10.02 1.17 -2.29
N ALA A 132 10.21 0.03 -2.94
CA ALA A 132 11.17 -0.14 -4.02
C ALA A 132 10.41 -0.17 -5.35
N ILE A 133 10.73 0.74 -6.27
CA ILE A 133 9.98 0.95 -7.51
C ILE A 133 10.95 0.83 -8.69
N ASP A 134 10.66 -0.08 -9.61
CA ASP A 134 11.37 -0.25 -10.87
C ASP A 134 10.81 0.66 -11.96
N PHE A 135 11.67 1.45 -12.58
CA PHE A 135 11.38 2.38 -13.67
C PHE A 135 11.96 1.95 -15.04
N ALA A 136 12.50 0.73 -15.16
CA ALA A 136 13.13 0.25 -16.40
C ALA A 136 12.13 0.15 -17.58
N GLY A 137 10.88 -0.22 -17.29
CA GLY A 137 9.84 -0.42 -18.28
C GLY A 137 9.14 0.86 -18.76
N ASP A 138 8.04 0.67 -19.49
CA ASP A 138 7.17 1.76 -19.96
C ASP A 138 6.35 2.38 -18.82
N ALA A 139 5.95 1.56 -17.85
CA ALA A 139 5.23 1.98 -16.65
C ALA A 139 5.98 1.52 -15.39
N PRO A 140 6.09 2.37 -14.35
CA PRO A 140 6.76 1.98 -13.11
C PRO A 140 6.04 0.84 -12.40
N LYS A 141 6.79 -0.04 -11.75
CA LYS A 141 6.27 -1.20 -10.99
C LYS A 141 6.87 -1.25 -9.60
N ILE A 142 6.04 -1.47 -8.59
CA ILE A 142 6.48 -1.72 -7.21
C ILE A 142 7.07 -3.13 -7.16
N VAL A 143 8.29 -3.25 -6.64
CA VAL A 143 9.00 -4.51 -6.40
C VAL A 143 8.90 -4.92 -4.94
N SER A 144 8.81 -3.95 -4.02
CA SER A 144 8.55 -4.21 -2.60
C SER A 144 7.79 -3.03 -2.00
N LYS A 145 6.76 -3.33 -1.21
CA LYS A 145 5.99 -2.38 -0.40
C LYS A 145 6.02 -2.82 1.06
N TYR A 146 6.64 -2.01 1.89
CA TYR A 146 6.67 -2.16 3.34
C TYR A 146 5.83 -1.06 3.98
N VAL A 147 4.89 -1.42 4.86
CA VAL A 147 3.93 -0.49 5.48
C VAL A 147 3.99 -0.61 7.00
N VAL A 148 4.27 0.48 7.68
CA VAL A 148 4.18 0.60 9.13
C VAL A 148 2.90 1.34 9.48
N LEU A 149 1.92 0.61 10.01
CA LEU A 149 0.69 1.18 10.56
C LEU A 149 0.95 1.62 12.01
N LYS A 150 0.75 2.91 12.32
CA LYS A 150 1.09 3.46 13.65
C LYS A 150 -0.05 3.41 14.66
N ASN A 151 -1.30 3.38 14.19
CA ASN A 151 -2.49 3.27 15.03
C ASN A 151 -3.11 1.88 14.87
N ASP A 152 -2.35 0.84 15.15
CA ASP A 152 -2.65 -0.57 14.89
C ASP A 152 -3.72 -1.18 15.81
N TYR A 153 -4.02 -0.56 16.95
CA TYR A 153 -5.21 -0.85 17.75
C TYR A 153 -6.48 -0.31 17.07
N ILE A 154 -7.08 -1.11 16.19
CA ILE A 154 -8.19 -0.68 15.34
C ILE A 154 -9.44 -1.52 15.61
N ASN A 155 -10.56 -0.83 15.87
CA ASN A 155 -11.88 -1.43 16.10
C ASN A 155 -12.55 -1.95 14.81
N GLN A 156 -11.94 -1.76 13.65
CA GLN A 156 -12.43 -2.15 12.32
C GLN A 156 -11.27 -2.71 11.49
N LEU A 157 -11.53 -3.70 10.63
CA LEU A 157 -10.52 -4.35 9.81
C LEU A 157 -9.81 -3.35 8.87
N VAL A 158 -8.47 -3.36 8.88
CA VAL A 158 -7.62 -2.73 7.85
C VAL A 158 -7.60 -3.63 6.62
N ASP A 159 -7.47 -3.02 5.45
CA ASP A 159 -7.36 -3.73 4.19
C ASP A 159 -6.43 -2.96 3.25
N ILE A 160 -6.05 -3.58 2.13
CA ILE A 160 -5.09 -3.02 1.15
C ILE A 160 -5.54 -1.67 0.58
N TYR A 161 -6.82 -1.34 0.59
CA TYR A 161 -7.36 -0.06 0.11
C TYR A 161 -7.33 1.06 1.15
N HIS A 162 -6.77 0.80 2.34
CA HIS A 162 -6.56 1.80 3.36
C HIS A 162 -5.10 2.26 3.46
N ILE A 163 -4.15 1.61 2.74
CA ILE A 163 -2.70 1.68 3.02
C ILE A 163 -1.81 1.72 1.77
#